data_AF-B8L7J9-F1
#
_entry.id   AF-B8L7J9-F1
#
_cell.length_a   1.000
_cell.length_b   1.000
_cell.length_c   1.000
_cell.angle_alpha   90.00
_cell.angle_beta   90.00
_cell.angle_gamma   90.00
#
_symmetry.space_group_name_H-M   'P 1'
#
loop_
_entity.id
_entity.type
_entity.pdbx_description
1 polymer ?
#
loop_
_entity_poly.entity_id
_entity_poly.type
_entity_poly.pdbx_seq_one_letter_code
_entity_poly.pdbx_strand_id
1 'polypeptide(L)'
;MAVIRQNRHRQVHRLESTSTEYSAMQPQDILPDHQNDVQINGLTVRKGSVGAFLASARDWQDPAGDPAVRANAEADLRALLPGLHALGLFQVLAARDPALQRLIDGVA
;
A
#
# COMPACT_ATOMS: atom_id res chain seq x y z
N MET A 1 52.04 -39.58 -40.46
CA MET A 1 52.41 -38.14 -40.51
C MET A 1 51.26 -37.32 -39.94
N ALA A 2 51.59 -36.16 -39.37
CA ALA A 2 50.86 -35.43 -38.34
C ALA A 2 49.40 -35.03 -38.66
N VAL A 3 48.54 -35.08 -37.63
CA VAL A 3 47.35 -34.22 -37.53
C VAL A 3 47.34 -33.55 -36.15
N ILE A 4 47.80 -32.31 -36.18
CA ILE A 4 47.33 -31.07 -35.53
C ILE A 4 46.59 -31.18 -34.17
N ARG A 5 47.18 -30.47 -33.20
CA ARG A 5 46.66 -30.13 -31.87
C ARG A 5 45.45 -29.19 -31.94
N GLN A 6 44.48 -29.36 -31.05
CA GLN A 6 44.07 -28.27 -30.17
C GLN A 6 43.42 -28.77 -28.87
N ASN A 7 44.00 -28.29 -27.77
CA ASN A 7 43.75 -28.67 -26.39
C ASN A 7 42.59 -27.84 -25.81
N ARG A 8 41.75 -28.53 -25.02
CA ARG A 8 40.91 -28.08 -23.89
C ARG A 8 40.72 -26.56 -23.70
N HIS A 9 39.49 -26.10 -23.88
CA HIS A 9 38.93 -25.08 -23.00
C HIS A 9 37.77 -25.66 -22.21
N ARG A 10 37.97 -25.66 -20.88
CA ARG A 10 37.04 -26.03 -19.83
C ARG A 10 35.69 -25.33 -20.04
N GLN A 11 34.62 -26.08 -19.82
CA GLN A 11 33.37 -25.52 -19.33
C GLN A 11 33.65 -24.63 -18.12
N VAL A 12 33.25 -23.36 -18.20
CA VAL A 12 32.88 -22.57 -17.02
C VAL A 12 31.48 -22.04 -17.26
N HIS A 13 30.57 -22.66 -16.53
CA HIS A 13 29.23 -22.19 -16.24
C HIS A 13 29.22 -20.72 -15.81
N ARG A 14 28.10 -20.05 -16.13
CA ARG A 14 27.45 -19.00 -15.33
C ARG A 14 28.18 -17.67 -15.19
N LEU A 15 27.65 -16.66 -15.88
CA LEU A 15 27.20 -15.41 -15.26
C LEU A 15 25.89 -15.01 -15.96
N GLU A 16 24.78 -15.63 -15.55
CA GLU A 16 23.47 -15.00 -15.74
C GLU A 16 23.50 -13.73 -14.87
N SER A 17 23.39 -12.58 -15.51
CA SER A 17 23.29 -11.29 -14.84
C SER A 17 22.00 -11.26 -14.01
N THR A 18 22.08 -11.70 -12.76
CA THR A 18 21.04 -11.43 -11.75
C THR A 18 21.17 -9.97 -11.32
N SER A 19 20.91 -9.05 -12.23
CA SER A 19 20.48 -7.71 -11.87
C SER A 19 18.98 -7.85 -11.63
N THR A 20 18.58 -8.07 -10.38
CA THR A 20 17.21 -7.76 -9.99
C THR A 20 17.02 -6.28 -10.27
N GLU A 21 16.49 -5.94 -11.43
CA GLU A 21 16.04 -4.57 -11.71
C GLU A 21 14.97 -4.27 -10.66
N TYR A 22 15.35 -3.49 -9.67
CA TYR A 22 14.41 -2.92 -8.71
C TYR A 22 13.53 -1.94 -9.50
N SER A 23 12.44 -2.44 -10.07
CA SER A 23 11.37 -1.57 -10.56
C SER A 23 10.72 -0.95 -9.34
N ALA A 24 10.84 0.38 -9.24
CA ALA A 24 10.16 1.12 -8.20
C ALA A 24 8.64 0.84 -8.29
N MET A 25 8.04 0.46 -7.17
CA MET A 25 6.60 0.19 -7.08
C MET A 25 5.80 1.37 -7.63
N GLN A 26 4.97 1.09 -8.64
CA GLN A 26 4.06 2.08 -9.22
C GLN A 26 2.65 1.90 -8.63
N PRO A 27 1.82 2.96 -8.61
CA PRO A 27 0.45 2.86 -8.10
C PRO A 27 -0.38 1.74 -8.74
N GLN A 28 -0.23 1.52 -10.05
CA GLN A 28 -0.93 0.47 -10.78
C GLN A 28 -0.49 -0.96 -10.41
N ASP A 29 0.68 -1.12 -9.77
CA ASP A 29 1.15 -2.42 -9.28
C ASP A 29 0.39 -2.85 -8.01
N ILE A 30 -0.10 -1.87 -7.24
CA ILE A 30 -0.94 -2.10 -6.06
C ILE A 30 -2.41 -2.24 -6.47
N LEU A 31 -2.90 -1.32 -7.31
CA LEU A 31 -4.26 -1.33 -7.80
C LEU A 31 -4.30 -0.93 -9.28
N PRO A 32 -4.44 -1.92 -10.18
CA PRO A 32 -4.44 -1.69 -11.63
C PRO A 32 -5.53 -0.70 -12.07
N ASP A 33 -5.29 0.02 -13.17
CA ASP A 33 -6.20 1.08 -13.62
C ASP A 33 -7.63 0.61 -13.95
N HIS A 34 -7.78 -0.66 -14.32
CA HIS A 34 -9.06 -1.28 -14.63
C HIS A 34 -9.78 -1.84 -13.39
N GLN A 35 -9.18 -1.72 -12.19
CA GLN A 35 -9.74 -2.20 -10.93
C GLN A 35 -10.00 -1.03 -9.98
N ASN A 36 -11.18 -1.04 -9.35
CA ASN A 36 -11.57 -0.03 -8.37
C ASN A 36 -11.26 -0.46 -6.93
N ASP A 37 -10.96 -1.74 -6.74
CA ASP A 37 -10.64 -2.36 -5.46
C ASP A 37 -9.67 -3.54 -5.62
N VAL A 38 -9.05 -3.89 -4.51
CA VAL A 38 -8.14 -5.03 -4.37
C VAL A 38 -8.48 -5.78 -3.08
N GLN A 39 -8.21 -7.09 -3.06
CA GLN A 39 -8.28 -7.90 -1.85
C GLN A 39 -6.92 -7.89 -1.14
N ILE A 40 -6.88 -7.38 0.10
CA ILE A 40 -5.69 -7.37 0.94
C ILE A 40 -6.06 -8.07 2.25
N ASN A 41 -5.42 -9.21 2.54
CA ASN A 41 -5.70 -10.01 3.75
C ASN A 41 -7.19 -10.36 3.93
N GLY A 42 -7.92 -10.58 2.82
CA GLY A 42 -9.36 -10.88 2.84
C GLY A 42 -10.27 -9.65 3.01
N LEU A 43 -9.71 -8.44 3.02
CA LEU A 43 -10.45 -7.19 3.04
C LEU A 43 -10.45 -6.53 1.66
N THR A 44 -11.63 -6.07 1.23
CA THR A 44 -11.77 -5.24 0.04
C THR A 44 -11.31 -3.81 0.34
N VAL A 45 -10.27 -3.33 -0.33
CA VAL A 45 -9.77 -1.95 -0.23
C VAL A 45 -9.98 -1.23 -1.56
N ARG A 46 -10.59 -0.03 -1.53
CA ARG A 46 -10.91 0.75 -2.73
C ARG A 46 -9.82 1.77 -3.07
N LYS A 47 -9.64 2.09 -4.35
CA LYS A 47 -8.67 3.12 -4.84
C LYS A 47 -8.82 4.47 -4.13
N GLY A 48 -10.06 4.82 -3.79
CA GLY A 48 -10.40 6.08 -3.12
C GLY A 48 -10.31 6.06 -1.60
N SER A 49 -10.00 4.93 -0.96
CA SER A 49 -10.08 4.79 0.51
C SER A 49 -9.19 5.77 1.27
N VAL A 50 -7.97 6.04 0.79
CA VAL A 50 -7.07 7.04 1.41
C VAL A 50 -7.64 8.45 1.28
N GLY A 51 -8.18 8.80 0.10
CA GLY A 51 -8.79 10.11 -0.14
C GLY A 51 -10.04 10.33 0.72
N ALA A 52 -10.90 9.31 0.81
CA ALA A 52 -12.09 9.31 1.65
C ALA A 52 -11.71 9.48 3.13
N PHE A 53 -10.70 8.77 3.62
CA PHE A 53 -10.20 8.93 4.99
C PHE A 53 -9.74 10.35 5.29
N LEU A 54 -9.01 10.99 4.38
CA LEU A 54 -8.58 12.38 4.55
C LEU A 54 -9.76 13.37 4.54
N ALA A 55 -10.82 13.09 3.78
CA ALA A 55 -12.03 13.93 3.77
C ALA A 55 -12.81 13.77 5.08
N SER A 56 -13.14 12.53 5.46
CA SER A 56 -13.85 12.24 6.71
C SER A 56 -13.07 12.71 7.95
N ALA A 57 -11.74 12.62 7.95
CA ALA A 57 -10.93 13.17 9.05
C ALA A 57 -11.09 14.69 9.20
N ARG A 58 -11.15 15.44 8.08
CA ARG A 58 -11.37 16.89 8.12
C ARG A 58 -12.75 17.22 8.65
N ASP A 59 -13.79 16.55 8.15
CA ASP A 59 -15.17 16.77 8.58
C ASP A 59 -15.38 16.40 10.05
N TRP A 60 -14.73 15.33 10.53
CA TRP A 60 -14.82 14.90 11.92
C TRP A 60 -14.11 15.87 12.89
N GLN A 61 -13.05 16.54 12.43
CA GLN A 61 -12.21 17.45 13.23
C GLN A 61 -12.63 18.91 13.14
N ASP A 62 -13.58 19.26 12.26
CA ASP A 62 -14.08 20.62 12.14
C ASP A 62 -14.83 21.05 13.42
N PRO A 63 -14.31 22.00 14.22
CA PRO A 63 -14.97 22.46 15.42
C PRO A 63 -16.26 23.24 15.14
N ALA A 64 -16.44 23.75 13.93
CA ALA A 64 -17.64 24.46 13.49
C ALA A 64 -18.61 23.54 12.72
N GLY A 65 -18.25 22.26 12.55
CA GLY A 65 -19.01 21.31 11.76
C GLY A 65 -20.37 20.97 12.35
N ASP A 66 -21.32 20.64 11.46
CA ASP A 66 -22.63 20.11 11.86
C ASP A 66 -22.43 18.78 12.64
N PRO A 67 -23.07 18.60 13.82
CA PRO A 67 -22.99 17.36 14.59
C PRO A 67 -23.34 16.09 13.78
N ALA A 68 -24.28 16.17 12.84
CA ALA A 68 -24.68 15.05 12.00
C ALA A 68 -23.58 14.70 10.98
N VAL A 69 -22.94 15.72 10.39
CA VAL A 69 -21.79 15.53 9.48
C VAL A 69 -20.63 14.88 10.24
N ARG A 70 -20.33 15.38 11.44
CA ARG A 70 -19.28 14.82 12.29
C ARG A 70 -19.56 13.36 12.66
N ALA A 71 -20.80 13.01 12.99
CA ALA A 71 -21.17 11.62 13.31
C ALA A 71 -21.02 10.69 12.09
N ASN A 72 -21.45 11.12 10.91
CA ASN A 72 -21.26 10.36 9.67
C ASN A 72 -19.78 10.18 9.35
N ALA A 73 -18.99 11.23 9.49
CA ALA A 73 -17.55 11.19 9.26
C ALA A 73 -16.84 10.20 10.21
N GLU A 74 -17.26 10.12 11.48
CA GLU A 74 -16.73 9.12 12.40
C GLU A 74 -17.06 7.68 11.96
N ALA A 75 -18.29 7.44 11.50
CA ALA A 75 -18.70 6.14 10.98
C ALA A 75 -17.89 5.75 9.73
N ASP A 76 -17.70 6.69 8.80
CA ASP A 76 -16.88 6.50 7.60
C ASP A 76 -15.42 6.18 7.96
N LEU A 77 -14.83 6.92 8.90
CA LEU A 77 -13.49 6.64 9.41
C LEU A 77 -13.41 5.20 9.94
N ARG A 78 -14.33 4.80 10.82
CA ARG A 78 -14.37 3.44 11.39
C ARG A 78 -14.51 2.36 10.33
N ALA A 79 -15.29 2.60 9.28
CA ALA A 79 -15.45 1.65 8.18
C ALA A 79 -14.18 1.50 7.32
N LEU A 80 -13.41 2.59 7.17
CA LEU A 80 -12.18 2.60 6.36
C LEU A 80 -10.96 2.03 7.09
N LEU A 81 -10.89 2.16 8.41
CA LEU A 81 -9.71 1.83 9.21
C LEU A 81 -9.18 0.40 9.01
N PRO A 82 -9.99 -0.67 9.00
CA PRO A 82 -9.48 -2.03 8.80
C PRO A 82 -8.73 -2.20 7.47
N GLY A 83 -9.27 -1.63 6.39
CA GLY A 83 -8.64 -1.69 5.06
C GLY A 83 -7.35 -0.88 4.98
N LEU A 84 -7.30 0.27 5.66
CA LEU A 84 -6.10 1.12 5.71
C LEU A 84 -5.00 0.52 6.60
N HIS A 85 -5.37 -0.22 7.65
CA HIS A 85 -4.45 -1.05 8.43
C HIS A 85 -3.87 -2.18 7.58
N ALA A 86 -4.72 -2.90 6.84
CA ALA A 86 -4.26 -3.96 5.93
C ALA A 86 -3.35 -3.44 4.80
N LEU A 87 -3.61 -2.23 4.31
CA LEU A 87 -2.75 -1.54 3.34
C LEU A 87 -1.38 -1.15 3.95
N GLY A 88 -1.26 -1.10 5.28
CA GLY A 88 -0.04 -0.71 5.98
C GLY A 88 0.17 0.80 6.08
N LEU A 89 -0.85 1.62 5.81
CA LEU A 89 -0.74 3.09 5.80
C LEU A 89 -0.18 3.62 7.14
N PHE A 90 -0.67 3.08 8.25
CA PHE A 90 -0.30 3.53 9.59
C PHE A 90 0.99 2.91 10.13
N GLN A 91 1.68 2.07 9.34
CA GLN A 91 3.05 1.63 9.64
C GLN A 91 4.08 2.70 9.27
N VAL A 92 3.69 3.64 8.39
CA VAL A 92 4.57 4.72 7.89
C VAL A 92 4.16 6.08 8.42
N LEU A 93 2.86 6.29 8.66
CA LEU A 93 2.28 7.57 9.05
C LEU A 93 1.55 7.49 10.39
N ALA A 94 1.70 8.54 11.20
CA ALA A 94 0.87 8.78 12.38
C ALA A 94 -0.03 10.01 12.14
N ALA A 95 -1.24 9.99 12.69
CA ALA A 95 -2.11 11.14 12.73
C ALA A 95 -1.52 12.22 13.65
N ARG A 96 -1.57 13.48 13.19
CA ARG A 96 -1.08 14.62 13.98
C ARG A 96 -1.99 14.94 15.16
N ASP A 97 -3.29 14.74 14.97
CA ASP A 97 -4.29 14.97 16.01
C ASP A 97 -4.38 13.73 16.94
N PRO A 98 -4.21 13.91 18.25
CA PRO A 98 -4.24 12.79 19.20
C PRO A 98 -5.58 12.06 19.26
N ALA A 99 -6.70 12.73 18.97
CA ALA A 99 -8.01 12.07 18.99
C ALA A 99 -8.18 11.13 17.80
N LEU A 100 -7.75 11.56 16.61
CA LEU A 100 -7.71 10.71 15.42
C LEU A 100 -6.73 9.56 15.59
N GLN A 101 -5.56 9.79 16.20
CA GLN A 101 -4.60 8.70 16.47
C GLN A 101 -5.23 7.63 17.38
N ARG A 102 -5.90 8.04 18.46
CA ARG A 102 -6.62 7.11 19.34
C ARG A 102 -7.71 6.32 18.62
N LEU A 103 -8.39 6.93 17.64
CA LEU A 103 -9.38 6.23 16.81
C LEU A 103 -8.71 5.18 15.92
N ILE A 104 -7.57 5.51 15.29
CA ILE A 104 -6.78 4.59 14.46
C ILE A 104 -6.32 3.38 15.27
N ASP A 105 -5.76 3.62 16.46
CA ASP A 105 -5.20 2.58 17.32
C ASP A 105 -6.28 1.65 17.91
N GLY A 106 -7.51 2.14 18.06
CA GLY A 106 -8.63 1.38 18.64
C GLY A 106 -9.27 0.36 17.70
N VAL A 107 -8.83 0.24 16.45
CA VAL A 107 -9.41 -0.65 15.41
C VAL A 107 -8.41 -1.75 14.99
N ALA A 108 -7.41 -2.06 15.81
CA ALA A 108 -6.42 -3.12 15.57
C ALA A 108 -6.98 -4.53 15.82
#